data_AF-A0A6V8K1X8-F1
#
_entry.id   AF-A0A6V8K1X8-F1
#
_cell.length_a   1.000
_cell.length_b   1.000
_cell.length_c   1.000
_cell.angle_alpha   90.00
_cell.angle_beta   90.00
_cell.angle_gamma   90.00
#
_symmetry.space_group_name_H-M   'P 1'
#
loop_
_entity.id
_entity.type
_entity.pdbx_description
1 polymer ?
#
loop_
_entity_poly.entity_id
_entity_poly.type
_entity_poly.pdbx_seq_one_letter_code
_entity_poly.pdbx_strand_id
1 'polypeptide(L)'
;MAGDGRGGHARGGRDGAVPTPAGWCWAHVGTPDGDRLLALVPIELHGSFRHAGGVRLLPASARGLRPEAEPLSVGPAAGDEVPDDLLDLLESALGWPLPPAYRRFVAETNGVGPAAPAVLPPYGFVADQPLFGIAREDRHQDLSYVADWVRDRLTVDFLPIGYVQGGLLAVKVSGDDVDSVWYLDDDDPRDREAYGPEEVCGHLLQRCADSVDDLWARLVRPPAALVELATAAVGQVTLVRDGAVGAGLPAKLKAPWQEQGRPGRDPVASMFEAV
;
A
#
# COMPACT_ATOMS: atom_id res chain seq x y z
N MET A 1 19.95 34.95 35.61
CA MET A 1 20.64 35.05 34.31
C MET A 1 20.90 33.65 33.81
N ALA A 2 20.41 33.39 32.60
CA ALA A 2 20.52 32.13 31.88
C ALA A 2 21.91 31.95 31.27
N GLY A 3 22.27 30.70 30.96
CA GLY A 3 23.48 30.30 30.23
C GLY A 3 23.68 28.80 30.38
N ASP A 4 22.97 27.99 29.60
CA ASP A 4 23.39 27.45 28.29
C ASP A 4 24.21 26.15 28.45
N GLY A 5 23.47 25.04 28.45
CA GLY A 5 24.01 23.68 28.38
C GLY A 5 23.32 22.96 27.23
N ARG A 6 23.70 23.30 25.99
CA ARG A 6 23.31 22.56 24.79
C ARG A 6 23.83 21.13 24.89
N GLY A 7 22.99 20.23 25.37
CA GLY A 7 23.14 18.80 25.18
C GLY A 7 22.92 18.49 23.71
N GLY A 8 23.99 18.46 22.93
CA GLY A 8 23.98 17.91 21.58
C GLY A 8 23.56 16.46 21.66
N HIS A 9 22.32 16.17 21.24
CA HIS A 9 21.91 14.81 20.93
C HIS A 9 22.71 14.39 19.70
N ALA A 10 23.73 13.55 19.95
CA ALA A 10 24.45 12.84 18.90
C ALA A 10 23.41 12.15 18.01
N ARG A 11 23.36 12.57 16.74
CA ARG A 11 22.60 11.91 15.68
C ARG A 11 23.20 10.52 15.48
N GLY A 12 22.70 9.53 16.24
CA GLY A 12 22.91 8.13 15.91
C GLY A 12 22.27 7.87 14.55
N GLY A 13 23.10 7.47 13.58
CA GLY A 13 22.69 7.21 12.20
C GLY A 13 21.57 6.18 12.15
N ARG A 14 20.40 6.59 11.67
CA ARG A 14 19.36 5.68 11.18
C ARG A 14 19.70 5.42 9.70
N ASP A 15 20.59 4.46 9.44
CA ASP A 15 20.99 4.07 8.08
C ASP A 15 19.91 3.26 7.34
N GLY A 16 18.63 3.63 7.48
CA GLY A 16 17.52 2.89 6.90
C GLY A 16 16.32 3.76 6.59
N ALA A 17 15.59 3.39 5.54
CA ALA A 17 14.29 3.97 5.23
C ALA A 17 13.35 3.81 6.43
N VAL A 18 12.65 4.88 6.78
CA VAL A 18 11.61 4.86 7.81
C VAL A 18 10.35 4.27 7.17
N PRO A 19 9.73 3.23 7.76
CA PRO A 19 8.50 2.65 7.21
C PRO A 19 7.35 3.65 7.31
N THR A 20 6.46 3.59 6.33
CA THR A 20 5.20 4.33 6.37
C THR A 20 4.34 3.80 7.53
N PRO A 21 3.64 4.67 8.29
CA PRO A 21 2.76 4.20 9.35
C PRO A 21 1.76 3.16 8.85
N ALA A 22 1.50 2.12 9.64
CA ALA A 22 0.56 1.07 9.27
C ALA A 22 -0.82 1.66 8.95
N GLY A 23 -1.41 1.24 7.82
CA GLY A 23 -2.69 1.77 7.33
C GLY A 23 -2.55 3.07 6.52
N TRP A 24 -1.33 3.50 6.18
CA TRP A 24 -1.08 4.68 5.36
C TRP A 24 -0.22 4.34 4.14
N CYS A 25 -0.41 5.09 3.06
CA CYS A 25 0.42 4.99 1.86
C CYS A 25 0.73 6.35 1.26
N TRP A 26 1.80 6.40 0.46
CA TRP A 26 2.15 7.53 -0.38
C TRP A 26 1.44 7.41 -1.72
N ALA A 27 0.64 8.41 -2.06
CA ALA A 27 -0.09 8.48 -3.32
C ALA A 27 0.46 9.61 -4.20
N HIS A 28 0.54 9.35 -5.50
CA HIS A 28 0.79 10.39 -6.49
C HIS A 28 -0.45 11.25 -6.67
N VAL A 29 -0.30 12.56 -6.45
CA VAL A 29 -1.33 13.55 -6.74
C VAL A 29 -0.91 14.34 -7.96
N GLY A 30 -1.66 14.17 -9.05
CA GLY A 30 -1.47 14.99 -10.24
C GLY A 30 -1.96 16.42 -10.00
N THR A 31 -1.22 17.40 -10.50
CA THR A 31 -1.68 18.80 -10.54
C THR A 31 -2.11 19.18 -11.96
N PRO A 32 -3.01 20.17 -12.14
CA PRO A 32 -3.37 20.68 -13.47
C PRO A 32 -2.17 21.16 -14.29
N ASP A 33 -1.14 21.68 -13.62
CA ASP A 33 0.08 22.21 -14.24
C ASP A 33 1.11 21.11 -14.59
N GLY A 34 0.82 19.85 -14.26
CA GLY A 34 1.69 18.71 -14.55
C GLY A 34 2.78 18.46 -13.51
N ASP A 35 2.82 19.25 -12.42
CA ASP A 35 3.67 18.99 -11.26
C ASP A 35 3.23 17.71 -10.52
N ARG A 36 4.23 17.06 -9.91
CA ARG A 36 4.06 15.84 -9.11
C ARG A 36 4.07 16.19 -7.63
N LEU A 37 2.95 15.91 -6.96
CA LEU A 37 2.88 15.95 -5.50
C LEU A 37 2.77 14.52 -4.96
N LEU A 38 3.34 14.31 -3.77
CA LEU A 38 3.14 13.11 -2.99
C LEU A 38 2.30 13.46 -1.77
N ALA A 39 1.25 12.69 -1.54
CA ALA A 39 0.41 12.81 -0.34
C ALA A 39 0.50 11.53 0.46
N LEU A 40 0.66 11.67 1.78
CA LEU A 40 0.47 10.55 2.70
C LEU A 40 -1.02 10.46 3.04
N VAL A 41 -1.67 9.37 2.64
CA VAL A 41 -3.12 9.17 2.76
C VAL A 41 -3.44 7.85 3.46
N PRO A 42 -4.62 7.72 4.09
CA PRO A 42 -5.09 6.44 4.58
C PRO A 42 -5.24 5.44 3.42
N ILE A 43 -4.72 4.23 3.62
CA ILE A 43 -4.54 3.25 2.56
C ILE A 43 -5.85 2.68 2.06
N GLU A 44 -6.86 2.61 2.92
CA GLU A 44 -8.21 2.19 2.60
C GLU A 44 -8.91 3.20 1.69
N LEU A 45 -8.68 4.49 1.91
CA LEU A 45 -9.19 5.54 1.03
C LEU A 45 -8.48 5.47 -0.31
N HIS A 46 -7.16 5.28 -0.31
CA HIS A 46 -6.40 5.08 -1.54
C HIS A 46 -6.95 3.88 -2.32
N GLY A 47 -6.99 2.69 -1.73
CA GLY A 47 -7.52 1.48 -2.36
C GLY A 47 -9.00 1.53 -2.75
N SER A 48 -9.76 2.53 -2.29
CA SER A 48 -11.17 2.72 -2.68
C SER A 48 -11.34 3.37 -4.06
N PHE A 49 -10.38 4.17 -4.51
CA PHE A 49 -10.49 4.88 -5.79
C PHE A 49 -9.64 4.22 -6.87
N ARG A 50 -9.96 4.48 -8.14
CA ARG A 50 -9.02 4.26 -9.23
C ARG A 50 -8.11 5.47 -9.30
N HIS A 51 -6.83 5.21 -9.46
CA HIS A 51 -5.85 6.27 -9.53
C HIS A 51 -5.56 6.55 -10.98
N ALA A 52 -5.77 7.79 -11.39
CA ALA A 52 -5.25 8.28 -12.66
C ALA A 52 -3.73 8.51 -12.59
N GLY A 53 -3.06 7.93 -11.59
CA GLY A 53 -1.79 8.39 -11.08
C GLY A 53 -0.64 8.19 -12.05
N GLY A 54 0.55 8.65 -11.64
CA GLY A 54 1.88 8.62 -12.29
C GLY A 54 2.01 8.83 -13.81
N VAL A 55 1.29 8.02 -14.58
CA VAL A 55 1.20 7.85 -16.03
C VAL A 55 0.83 9.11 -16.78
N ARG A 56 -0.14 9.88 -16.30
CA ARG A 56 -0.52 11.13 -16.99
C ARG A 56 0.65 12.12 -17.08
N LEU A 57 1.71 11.92 -16.29
CA LEU A 57 2.82 12.85 -16.15
C LEU A 57 4.16 12.33 -16.68
N LEU A 58 4.31 11.05 -17.05
CA LEU A 58 5.54 10.54 -17.70
C LEU A 58 5.27 9.37 -18.65
N PRO A 59 5.82 9.37 -19.89
CA PRO A 59 5.93 8.16 -20.69
C PRO A 59 6.94 7.21 -20.02
N ALA A 60 6.46 6.13 -19.41
CA ALA A 60 7.32 5.09 -18.89
C ALA A 60 7.60 4.05 -20.00
N SER A 61 8.81 4.04 -20.55
CA SER A 61 9.28 2.98 -21.47
C SER A 61 9.92 1.79 -20.75
N ALA A 62 10.02 1.85 -19.42
CA ALA A 62 10.61 0.83 -18.57
C ALA A 62 9.84 0.74 -17.24
N ARG A 63 9.85 -0.45 -16.63
CA ARG A 63 9.25 -0.76 -15.33
C ARG A 63 10.34 -1.14 -14.32
N GLY A 64 10.08 -0.86 -13.06
CA GLY A 64 10.87 -1.37 -11.94
C GLY A 64 12.16 -0.59 -11.69
N LEU A 65 12.89 -1.10 -10.71
CA LEU A 65 14.19 -0.62 -10.26
C LEU A 65 15.28 -1.54 -10.80
N ARG A 66 16.33 -0.96 -11.37
CA ARG A 66 17.55 -1.68 -11.78
C ARG A 66 18.67 -1.32 -10.81
N PRO A 67 18.88 -2.12 -9.74
CA PRO A 67 19.93 -1.81 -8.79
C PRO A 67 21.30 -1.97 -9.46
N GLU A 68 22.22 -1.03 -9.17
CA GLU A 68 23.59 -1.07 -9.70
C GLU A 68 24.49 -2.08 -8.96
N ALA A 69 24.10 -2.45 -7.75
CA ALA A 69 24.79 -3.42 -6.89
C ALA A 69 23.83 -4.51 -6.41
N GLU A 70 24.37 -5.63 -5.95
CA GLU A 70 23.58 -6.72 -5.37
C GLU A 70 22.83 -6.22 -4.12
N PRO A 71 21.49 -6.22 -4.13
CA PRO A 71 20.72 -5.65 -3.05
C PRO A 71 20.58 -6.64 -1.89
N LEU A 72 20.55 -6.12 -0.65
CA LEU A 72 20.38 -6.94 0.55
C LEU A 72 18.95 -7.46 0.67
N SER A 73 18.77 -8.74 0.96
CA SER A 73 17.44 -9.33 1.15
C SER A 73 16.72 -8.77 2.39
N VAL A 74 15.40 -8.79 2.33
CA VAL A 74 14.51 -8.40 3.44
C VAL A 74 13.49 -9.52 3.65
N GLY A 75 13.55 -10.15 4.82
CA GLY A 75 12.56 -11.14 5.23
C GLY A 75 11.34 -10.50 5.93
N PRO A 76 10.35 -11.34 6.28
CA PRO A 76 9.22 -10.93 7.10
C PRO A 76 9.68 -10.46 8.49
N ALA A 77 8.92 -9.55 9.10
CA ALA A 77 9.10 -9.21 10.51
C ALA A 77 8.62 -10.36 11.40
N ALA A 78 8.84 -10.25 12.72
CA ALA A 78 8.25 -11.19 13.66
C ALA A 78 6.72 -11.00 13.69
N GLY A 79 5.99 -12.08 13.50
CA GLY A 79 4.53 -12.12 13.59
C GLY A 79 4.05 -13.02 14.73
N ASP A 80 2.73 -13.09 14.88
CA ASP A 80 2.07 -13.98 15.84
C ASP A 80 1.50 -15.19 15.12
N GLU A 81 1.60 -16.35 15.75
CA GLU A 81 0.98 -17.57 15.24
C GLU A 81 -0.55 -17.47 15.32
N VAL A 82 -1.23 -17.97 14.30
CA VAL A 82 -2.68 -18.09 14.23
C VAL A 82 -3.07 -19.54 14.46
N PRO A 83 -3.91 -19.83 15.46
CA PRO A 83 -4.49 -21.15 15.66
C PRO A 83 -5.24 -21.69 14.43
N ASP A 84 -5.12 -22.99 14.18
CA ASP A 84 -5.76 -23.65 13.03
C ASP A 84 -7.29 -23.48 13.00
N ASP A 85 -7.96 -23.41 14.16
CA ASP A 85 -9.41 -23.22 14.25
C ASP A 85 -9.88 -21.85 13.71
N LEU A 86 -9.05 -20.80 13.84
CA LEU A 86 -9.32 -19.51 13.24
C LEU A 86 -9.11 -19.52 11.72
N LEU A 87 -8.11 -20.27 11.23
CA LEU A 87 -7.90 -20.46 9.80
C LEU A 87 -9.07 -21.22 9.17
N ASP A 88 -9.50 -22.31 9.81
CA ASP A 88 -10.63 -23.10 9.33
C ASP A 88 -11.93 -22.28 9.31
N LEU A 89 -12.12 -21.37 10.27
CA LEU A 89 -13.24 -20.43 10.28
C LEU A 89 -13.16 -19.43 9.11
N LEU A 90 -11.97 -18.88 8.83
CA LEU A 90 -11.76 -18.00 7.68
C LEU A 90 -12.05 -18.74 6.37
N GLU A 91 -11.49 -19.93 6.18
CA GLU A 91 -11.71 -20.76 4.97
C GLU A 91 -13.18 -21.12 4.80
N SER A 92 -13.88 -21.42 5.90
CA SER A 92 -15.34 -21.63 5.89
C SER A 92 -16.11 -20.38 5.46
N ALA A 93 -15.67 -19.20 5.91
CA ALA A 93 -16.29 -17.92 5.53
C ALA A 93 -16.01 -17.54 4.07
N LEU A 94 -14.80 -17.81 3.57
CA LEU A 94 -14.41 -17.63 2.18
C LEU A 94 -15.10 -18.64 1.24
N GLY A 95 -15.43 -19.83 1.77
CA GLY A 95 -16.07 -20.92 1.04
C GLY A 95 -15.09 -21.86 0.31
N TRP A 96 -13.78 -21.74 0.57
CA TRP A 96 -12.72 -22.52 -0.04
C TRP A 96 -11.44 -22.47 0.82
N PRO A 97 -10.56 -23.51 0.74
CA PRO A 97 -9.32 -23.56 1.52
C PRO A 97 -8.27 -22.60 0.96
N LEU A 98 -7.50 -21.95 1.84
CA LEU A 98 -6.39 -21.09 1.42
C LEU A 98 -5.33 -21.91 0.66
N PRO A 99 -4.63 -21.32 -0.33
CA PRO A 99 -3.50 -21.97 -0.98
C PRO A 99 -2.45 -22.44 0.04
N PRO A 100 -1.83 -23.63 -0.10
CA PRO A 100 -1.02 -24.23 0.95
C PRO A 100 0.14 -23.37 1.48
N ALA A 101 0.91 -22.70 0.61
CA ALA A 101 2.00 -21.84 1.05
C ALA A 101 1.46 -20.57 1.72
N TYR A 102 0.42 -19.96 1.16
CA TYR A 102 -0.24 -18.82 1.78
C TYR A 102 -0.88 -19.15 3.14
N ARG A 103 -1.57 -20.29 3.27
CA ARG A 103 -2.16 -20.75 4.55
C ARG A 103 -1.09 -20.89 5.62
N ARG A 104 0.04 -21.52 5.29
CA ARG A 104 1.19 -21.65 6.21
C ARG A 104 1.71 -20.28 6.64
N PHE A 105 1.90 -19.36 5.70
CA PHE A 105 2.37 -18.01 6.02
C PHE A 105 1.42 -17.27 6.97
N VAL A 106 0.10 -17.33 6.73
CA VAL A 106 -0.88 -16.71 7.63
C VAL A 106 -0.88 -17.40 8.99
N ALA A 107 -0.77 -18.73 9.04
CA ALA A 107 -0.67 -19.50 10.27
C ALA A 107 0.54 -19.11 11.12
N GLU A 108 1.69 -18.87 10.50
CA GLU A 108 2.95 -18.60 11.20
C GLU A 108 3.14 -17.13 11.56
N THR A 109 2.48 -16.20 10.85
CA THR A 109 2.82 -14.78 10.94
C THR A 109 1.62 -13.84 11.12
N ASN A 110 0.40 -14.34 10.95
CA ASN A 110 -0.81 -13.54 10.87
C ASN A 110 -0.67 -12.34 9.91
N GLY A 111 -0.13 -12.54 8.71
CA GLY A 111 -0.02 -11.48 7.70
C GLY A 111 1.02 -10.41 8.05
N VAL A 112 2.19 -10.79 8.56
CA VAL A 112 3.21 -9.80 8.90
C VAL A 112 3.75 -9.08 7.66
N GLY A 113 4.20 -7.84 7.83
CA GLY A 113 4.93 -7.08 6.82
C GLY A 113 6.43 -7.38 6.81
N PRO A 114 7.21 -6.72 5.94
CA PRO A 114 8.67 -6.87 5.92
C PRO A 114 9.33 -6.29 7.18
N ALA A 115 10.47 -6.85 7.58
CA ALA A 115 11.23 -6.38 8.76
C ALA A 115 11.82 -4.96 8.60
N ALA A 116 11.88 -4.46 7.37
CA ALA A 116 12.25 -3.10 7.01
C ALA A 116 11.60 -2.76 5.66
N PRO A 117 11.49 -1.49 5.24
CA PRO A 117 11.02 -1.17 3.90
C PRO A 117 11.81 -1.95 2.83
N ALA A 118 11.08 -2.56 1.91
CA ALA A 118 11.60 -3.42 0.86
C ALA A 118 11.03 -3.02 -0.50
N VAL A 119 11.68 -3.46 -1.57
CA VAL A 119 11.21 -3.32 -2.95
C VAL A 119 11.26 -4.67 -3.63
N LEU A 120 10.38 -4.86 -4.60
CA LEU A 120 10.51 -5.94 -5.59
C LEU A 120 11.03 -5.33 -6.88
N PRO A 121 12.33 -5.45 -7.22
CA PRO A 121 12.94 -4.63 -8.26
C PRO A 121 12.26 -4.70 -9.63
N PRO A 122 11.83 -5.86 -10.16
CA PRO A 122 11.16 -5.90 -11.46
C PRO A 122 9.84 -5.11 -11.55
N TYR A 123 9.20 -4.84 -10.40
CA TYR A 123 7.91 -4.18 -10.29
C TYR A 123 8.03 -2.75 -9.75
N GLY A 124 9.00 -2.51 -8.86
CA GLY A 124 9.33 -1.17 -8.36
C GLY A 124 8.41 -0.65 -7.25
N PHE A 125 7.42 -1.43 -6.80
CA PHE A 125 6.63 -1.09 -5.61
C PHE A 125 7.51 -1.16 -4.35
N VAL A 126 7.10 -0.40 -3.32
CA VAL A 126 7.69 -0.48 -1.98
C VAL A 126 6.74 -1.28 -1.08
N ALA A 127 7.25 -2.35 -0.48
CA ALA A 127 6.59 -3.07 0.59
C ALA A 127 7.10 -2.54 1.93
N ASP A 128 6.23 -1.90 2.70
CA ASP A 128 6.51 -1.45 4.06
C ASP A 128 5.27 -1.51 4.98
N GLN A 129 4.17 -2.09 4.47
CA GLN A 129 2.93 -2.32 5.19
C GLN A 129 2.83 -3.78 5.65
N PRO A 130 2.05 -4.07 6.70
CA PRO A 130 1.63 -5.43 6.99
C PRO A 130 0.81 -6.00 5.83
N LEU A 131 0.90 -7.31 5.64
CA LEU A 131 -0.08 -8.04 4.84
C LEU A 131 -1.39 -8.16 5.64
N PHE A 132 -2.48 -8.46 4.93
CA PHE A 132 -3.76 -8.70 5.57
C PHE A 132 -3.68 -9.95 6.43
N GLY A 133 -4.27 -9.85 7.63
CA GLY A 133 -4.30 -10.92 8.62
C GLY A 133 -5.71 -11.20 9.08
N ILE A 134 -5.83 -11.93 10.17
CA ILE A 134 -7.10 -12.38 10.74
C ILE A 134 -7.31 -11.69 12.08
N ALA A 135 -8.57 -11.36 12.38
CA ALA A 135 -9.00 -10.73 13.62
C ALA A 135 -8.25 -9.42 13.89
N ARG A 136 -8.05 -8.63 12.84
CA ARG A 136 -7.38 -7.33 12.96
C ARG A 136 -8.29 -6.33 13.67
N GLU A 137 -7.69 -5.47 14.49
CA GLU A 137 -8.41 -4.33 15.10
C GLU A 137 -8.94 -3.37 14.01
N ASP A 138 -8.10 -3.09 13.00
CA ASP A 138 -8.52 -2.42 11.79
C ASP A 138 -9.09 -3.43 10.80
N ARG A 139 -10.39 -3.34 10.55
CA ARG A 139 -11.10 -4.22 9.60
C ARG A 139 -10.59 -4.07 8.17
N HIS A 140 -10.03 -2.93 7.79
CA HIS A 140 -9.43 -2.75 6.45
C HIS A 140 -8.12 -3.53 6.28
N GLN A 141 -7.58 -4.11 7.35
CA GLN A 141 -6.44 -5.03 7.32
C GLN A 141 -6.85 -6.49 7.52
N ASP A 142 -8.15 -6.76 7.69
CA ASP A 142 -8.68 -8.11 7.92
C ASP A 142 -9.01 -8.82 6.61
N LEU A 143 -8.49 -10.04 6.45
CA LEU A 143 -8.65 -10.86 5.25
C LEU A 143 -10.11 -11.13 4.89
N SER A 144 -10.97 -11.36 5.88
CA SER A 144 -12.38 -11.65 5.63
C SER A 144 -13.11 -10.43 5.06
N TYR A 145 -12.77 -9.24 5.55
CA TYR A 145 -13.37 -7.99 5.10
C TYR A 145 -12.84 -7.59 3.71
N VAL A 146 -11.52 -7.61 3.53
CA VAL A 146 -10.90 -7.14 2.28
C VAL A 146 -11.21 -8.04 1.10
N ALA A 147 -11.41 -9.35 1.32
CA ALA A 147 -11.81 -10.29 0.29
C ALA A 147 -13.13 -9.89 -0.41
N ASP A 148 -14.08 -9.35 0.34
CA ASP A 148 -15.35 -8.85 -0.21
C ASP A 148 -15.22 -7.41 -0.72
N TRP A 149 -14.42 -6.58 -0.04
CA TRP A 149 -14.27 -5.16 -0.35
C TRP A 149 -13.77 -4.90 -1.78
N VAL A 150 -12.82 -5.69 -2.28
CA VAL A 150 -12.15 -5.45 -3.58
C VAL A 150 -12.81 -6.18 -4.76
N ARG A 151 -14.03 -6.70 -4.58
CA ARG A 151 -14.73 -7.49 -5.62
C ARG A 151 -15.17 -6.69 -6.84
N ASP A 152 -15.07 -5.37 -6.79
CA ASP A 152 -15.20 -4.49 -7.94
C ASP A 152 -13.96 -4.51 -8.86
N ARG A 153 -12.83 -5.04 -8.37
CA ARG A 153 -11.54 -5.10 -9.08
C ARG A 153 -10.98 -6.52 -9.23
N LEU A 154 -11.22 -7.41 -8.27
CA LEU A 154 -10.68 -8.77 -8.29
C LEU A 154 -11.78 -9.81 -8.46
N THR A 155 -11.60 -10.72 -9.41
CA THR A 155 -12.44 -11.91 -9.53
C THR A 155 -12.28 -12.81 -8.30
N VAL A 156 -13.21 -13.74 -8.10
CA VAL A 156 -13.18 -14.69 -6.97
C VAL A 156 -11.95 -15.60 -6.98
N ASP A 157 -11.26 -15.71 -8.11
CA ASP A 157 -10.05 -16.51 -8.26
C ASP A 157 -8.81 -15.87 -7.63
N PHE A 158 -8.94 -14.64 -7.16
CA PHE A 158 -7.88 -13.91 -6.45
C PHE A 158 -8.37 -13.50 -5.05
N LEU A 159 -7.49 -13.70 -4.09
CA LEU A 159 -7.65 -13.20 -2.73
C LEU A 159 -6.65 -12.04 -2.53
N PRO A 160 -7.11 -10.82 -2.19
CA PRO A 160 -6.20 -9.74 -1.83
C PRO A 160 -5.44 -10.10 -0.55
N ILE A 161 -4.12 -9.85 -0.52
CA ILE A 161 -3.26 -10.24 0.60
C ILE A 161 -2.53 -9.07 1.25
N GLY A 162 -2.54 -7.88 0.66
CA GLY A 162 -1.99 -6.70 1.31
C GLY A 162 -1.74 -5.56 0.34
N TYR A 163 -1.72 -4.35 0.87
CA TYR A 163 -1.33 -3.18 0.10
C TYR A 163 0.20 -3.04 0.04
N VAL A 164 0.67 -2.48 -1.07
CA VAL A 164 2.03 -1.98 -1.23
C VAL A 164 1.95 -0.51 -1.64
N GLN A 165 3.06 0.23 -1.54
CA GLN A 165 3.07 1.60 -2.04
C GLN A 165 2.84 1.58 -3.56
N GLY A 166 1.72 2.15 -4.00
CA GLY A 166 1.28 2.20 -5.39
C GLY A 166 0.50 0.97 -5.88
N GLY A 167 -0.04 0.13 -4.99
CA GLY A 167 -0.90 -0.96 -5.46
C GLY A 167 -1.35 -1.98 -4.42
N LEU A 168 -1.81 -3.11 -4.94
CA LEU A 168 -2.36 -4.23 -4.18
C LEU A 168 -1.70 -5.53 -4.60
N LEU A 169 -1.39 -6.37 -3.61
CA LEU A 169 -0.99 -7.76 -3.83
C LEU A 169 -2.19 -8.68 -3.67
N ALA A 170 -2.25 -9.72 -4.50
CA ALA A 170 -3.24 -10.79 -4.41
C ALA A 170 -2.59 -12.16 -4.63
N VAL A 171 -3.12 -13.19 -3.98
CA VAL A 171 -2.76 -14.59 -4.23
C VAL A 171 -3.83 -15.23 -5.11
N LYS A 172 -3.41 -16.06 -6.06
CA LYS A 172 -4.31 -16.88 -6.88
C LYS A 172 -4.82 -18.07 -6.06
N VAL A 173 -6.14 -18.25 -6.00
CA VAL A 173 -6.78 -19.26 -5.11
C VAL A 173 -7.50 -20.38 -5.86
N SER A 174 -7.72 -20.23 -7.16
CA SER A 174 -8.38 -21.22 -8.02
C SER A 174 -7.81 -21.18 -9.44
N GLY A 175 -8.13 -22.20 -10.24
CA GLY A 175 -7.70 -22.29 -11.63
C GLY A 175 -6.22 -22.68 -11.78
N ASP A 176 -5.58 -22.15 -12.81
CA ASP A 176 -4.15 -22.36 -13.05
C ASP A 176 -3.32 -21.42 -12.15
N ASP A 177 -2.10 -21.82 -11.83
CA ASP A 177 -1.15 -21.04 -11.03
C ASP A 177 -1.61 -20.71 -9.59
N VAL A 178 -2.41 -21.57 -8.96
CA VAL A 178 -2.74 -21.46 -7.53
C VAL A 178 -1.47 -21.25 -6.69
N ASP A 179 -1.59 -20.44 -5.63
CA ASP A 179 -0.51 -20.01 -4.72
C ASP A 179 0.38 -18.89 -5.28
N SER A 180 0.37 -18.63 -6.59
CA SER A 180 1.14 -17.51 -7.17
C SER A 180 0.66 -16.14 -6.68
N VAL A 181 1.58 -15.20 -6.53
CA VAL A 181 1.31 -13.83 -6.09
C VAL A 181 1.32 -12.89 -7.28
N TRP A 182 0.33 -12.00 -7.32
CA TRP A 182 0.08 -11.05 -8.39
C TRP A 182 0.01 -9.62 -7.83
N TYR A 183 0.50 -8.68 -8.63
CA TYR A 183 0.52 -7.26 -8.32
C TYR A 183 -0.46 -6.52 -9.23
N LEU A 184 -1.34 -5.73 -8.63
CA LEU A 184 -2.14 -4.71 -9.27
C LEU A 184 -1.47 -3.36 -9.04
N ASP A 185 -1.02 -2.76 -10.12
CA ASP A 185 -0.39 -1.44 -10.12
C ASP A 185 -1.48 -0.36 -10.19
N ASP A 186 -1.61 0.45 -9.13
CA ASP A 186 -2.60 1.53 -9.06
C ASP A 186 -2.34 2.59 -10.14
N ASP A 187 -1.08 2.70 -10.58
CA ASP A 187 -0.63 3.62 -11.62
C ASP A 187 -0.46 2.91 -12.99
N ASP A 188 -1.17 1.81 -13.30
CA ASP A 188 -1.05 1.18 -14.62
C ASP A 188 -1.66 2.06 -15.73
N PRO A 189 -0.89 2.46 -16.78
CA PRO A 189 -1.40 3.30 -17.87
C PRO A 189 -2.58 2.72 -18.63
N ARG A 190 -2.71 1.41 -18.56
CA ARG A 190 -3.68 0.64 -19.32
C ARG A 190 -5.01 0.60 -18.58
N ASP A 191 -5.07 0.99 -17.30
CA ASP A 191 -6.32 1.01 -16.54
C ASP A 191 -7.30 2.04 -17.11
N ARG A 192 -8.58 1.67 -17.06
CA ARG A 192 -9.72 2.43 -17.56
C ARG A 192 -10.84 2.31 -16.55
N GLU A 193 -11.52 3.42 -16.29
CA GLU A 193 -12.68 3.46 -15.38
C GLU A 193 -13.76 2.41 -15.72
N ALA A 194 -13.91 2.06 -16.99
CA ALA A 194 -14.89 1.09 -17.46
C ALA A 194 -14.53 -0.39 -17.20
N TYR A 195 -13.31 -0.72 -16.77
CA TYR A 195 -12.92 -2.12 -16.55
C TYR A 195 -13.65 -2.71 -15.34
N GLY A 196 -14.22 -3.90 -15.50
CA GLY A 196 -14.69 -4.70 -14.37
C GLY A 196 -13.57 -5.61 -13.82
N PRO A 197 -13.91 -6.50 -12.87
CA PRO A 197 -12.96 -7.44 -12.29
C PRO A 197 -12.26 -8.34 -13.32
N GLU A 198 -12.99 -8.79 -14.34
CA GLU A 198 -12.45 -9.66 -15.39
C GLU A 198 -11.39 -8.92 -16.22
N GLU A 199 -11.65 -7.68 -16.63
CA GLU A 199 -10.67 -6.88 -17.38
C GLU A 199 -9.46 -6.52 -16.52
N VAL A 200 -9.65 -6.19 -15.24
CA VAL A 200 -8.56 -5.90 -14.31
C VAL A 200 -7.68 -7.14 -14.13
N CYS A 201 -8.28 -8.29 -13.80
CA CYS A 201 -7.53 -9.53 -13.59
C CYS A 201 -6.87 -10.05 -14.87
N GLY A 202 -7.52 -9.92 -16.02
CA GLY A 202 -7.00 -10.41 -17.30
C GLY A 202 -5.94 -9.52 -17.94
N HIS A 203 -5.99 -8.20 -17.72
CA HIS A 203 -5.11 -7.24 -18.42
C HIS A 203 -4.09 -6.54 -17.52
N LEU A 204 -4.44 -6.30 -16.25
CA LEU A 204 -3.67 -5.41 -15.37
C LEU A 204 -2.89 -6.16 -14.31
N LEU A 205 -3.45 -7.23 -13.72
CA LEU A 205 -2.72 -8.06 -12.77
C LEU A 205 -1.48 -8.68 -13.42
N GLN A 206 -0.37 -8.66 -12.68
CA GLN A 206 0.89 -9.25 -13.13
C GLN A 206 1.47 -10.20 -12.09
N ARG A 207 1.75 -11.43 -12.49
CA ARG A 207 2.36 -12.45 -11.62
C ARG A 207 3.74 -11.99 -11.19
N CYS A 208 3.89 -11.65 -9.91
CA CYS A 208 5.14 -11.15 -9.37
C CYS A 208 5.94 -12.23 -8.64
N ALA A 209 5.32 -13.31 -8.15
CA ALA A 209 6.00 -14.43 -7.51
C ALA A 209 5.24 -15.76 -7.68
N ASP A 210 5.95 -16.88 -7.52
CA ASP A 210 5.36 -18.23 -7.63
C ASP A 210 4.64 -18.67 -6.35
N SER A 211 5.00 -18.06 -5.22
CA SER A 211 4.34 -18.23 -3.93
C SER A 211 4.66 -17.04 -3.02
N VAL A 212 4.03 -17.00 -1.85
CA VAL A 212 4.41 -16.04 -0.79
C VAL A 212 5.87 -16.22 -0.34
N ASP A 213 6.38 -17.45 -0.32
CA ASP A 213 7.78 -17.73 0.02
C ASP A 213 8.75 -17.19 -1.06
N ASP A 214 8.39 -17.35 -2.34
CA ASP A 214 9.15 -16.77 -3.47
C ASP A 214 9.12 -15.24 -3.42
N LEU A 215 7.97 -14.63 -3.08
CA LEU A 215 7.87 -13.18 -2.90
C LEU A 215 8.88 -12.71 -1.84
N TRP A 216 8.88 -13.31 -0.66
CA TRP A 216 9.79 -12.94 0.43
C TRP A 216 11.26 -13.14 0.06
N ALA A 217 11.60 -14.22 -0.66
CA ALA A 217 12.95 -14.48 -1.13
C ALA A 217 13.47 -13.40 -2.10
N ARG A 218 12.56 -12.68 -2.77
CA ARG A 218 12.87 -11.69 -3.82
C ARG A 218 12.75 -10.25 -3.36
N LEU A 219 12.23 -10.01 -2.15
CA LEU A 219 12.18 -8.68 -1.54
C LEU A 219 13.56 -8.26 -1.04
N VAL A 220 13.94 -7.04 -1.39
CA VAL A 220 15.27 -6.50 -1.11
C VAL A 220 15.18 -5.08 -0.61
N ARG A 221 16.22 -4.59 0.07
CA ARG A 221 16.27 -3.21 0.56
C ARG A 221 16.26 -2.22 -0.61
N PRO A 222 15.61 -1.06 -0.46
CA PRO A 222 15.76 0.04 -1.40
C PRO A 222 17.25 0.39 -1.59
N PRO A 223 17.71 0.62 -2.84
CA PRO A 223 19.06 1.11 -3.09
C PRO A 223 19.37 2.38 -2.30
N ALA A 224 20.57 2.49 -1.74
CA ALA A 224 20.98 3.61 -0.88
C ALA A 224 20.77 4.97 -1.57
N ALA A 225 21.10 5.07 -2.87
CA ALA A 225 20.89 6.28 -3.65
C ALA A 225 19.42 6.75 -3.67
N LEU A 226 18.44 5.82 -3.69
CA LEU A 226 17.02 6.19 -3.62
C LEU A 226 16.64 6.68 -2.22
N VAL A 227 17.18 6.05 -1.17
CA VAL A 227 16.96 6.47 0.21
C VAL A 227 17.52 7.87 0.45
N GLU A 228 18.71 8.16 -0.09
CA GLU A 228 19.32 9.49 -0.04
C GLU A 228 18.49 10.53 -0.80
N LEU A 229 18.04 10.22 -2.03
CA LEU A 229 17.17 11.10 -2.80
C LEU A 229 15.84 11.38 -2.07
N ALA A 230 15.20 10.35 -1.54
CA ALA A 230 13.96 10.50 -0.77
C ALA A 230 14.18 11.36 0.48
N THR A 231 15.30 11.15 1.19
CA THR A 231 15.66 11.93 2.37
C THR A 231 15.93 13.40 2.03
N ALA A 232 16.61 13.66 0.90
CA ALA A 232 16.88 15.01 0.42
C ALA A 232 15.63 15.72 -0.12
N ALA A 233 14.63 14.97 -0.60
CA ALA A 233 13.35 15.47 -1.08
C ALA A 233 12.39 15.88 0.05
N VAL A 234 12.72 15.61 1.32
CA VAL A 234 11.91 16.05 2.46
C VAL A 234 11.94 17.59 2.55
N GLY A 235 10.94 18.21 1.95
CA GLY A 235 10.69 19.66 2.01
C GLY A 235 9.77 20.07 3.18
N GLN A 236 9.09 21.20 3.02
CA GLN A 236 8.06 21.63 3.96
C GLN A 236 6.81 20.75 3.81
N VAL A 237 6.57 19.89 4.79
CA VAL A 237 5.33 19.10 4.88
C VAL A 237 4.18 20.04 5.22
N THR A 238 3.17 20.11 4.36
CA THR A 238 1.94 20.85 4.63
C THR A 238 0.83 19.86 4.96
N LEU A 239 0.31 19.96 6.18
CA LEU A 239 -0.89 19.20 6.54
C LEU A 239 -2.10 19.82 5.84
N VAL A 240 -2.71 19.05 4.94
CA VAL A 240 -3.96 19.45 4.28
C VAL A 240 -5.13 19.01 5.17
N ARG A 241 -5.98 19.97 5.55
CA ARG A 241 -7.25 19.73 6.25
C ARG A 241 -8.36 20.36 5.44
N ASP A 242 -9.04 19.54 4.66
CA ASP A 242 -10.18 19.96 3.85
C ASP A 242 -11.48 19.62 4.58
N GLY A 243 -12.35 20.62 4.77
CA GLY A 243 -13.65 20.44 5.43
C GLY A 243 -14.63 19.57 4.64
N ALA A 244 -14.40 19.36 3.34
CA ALA A 244 -15.16 18.46 2.50
C ALA A 244 -14.79 16.98 2.74
N VAL A 245 -13.54 16.70 3.13
CA VAL A 245 -13.10 15.34 3.48
C VAL A 245 -13.96 14.85 4.64
N GLY A 246 -14.60 13.69 4.48
CA GLY A 246 -15.50 13.11 5.47
C GLY A 246 -16.77 13.93 5.75
N ALA A 247 -17.15 14.90 4.90
CA ALA A 247 -18.33 15.73 5.13
C ALA A 247 -19.64 14.91 5.22
N GLY A 248 -19.71 13.81 4.46
CA GLY A 248 -20.82 12.85 4.48
C GLY A 248 -20.80 11.85 5.65
N LEU A 249 -19.76 11.85 6.49
CA LEU A 249 -19.69 10.94 7.63
C LEU A 249 -20.71 11.33 8.72
N PRO A 250 -21.30 10.36 9.42
CA PRO A 250 -22.03 10.63 10.66
C PRO A 250 -21.18 11.42 11.66
N ALA A 251 -21.78 12.31 12.46
CA ALA A 251 -21.05 13.20 13.38
C ALA A 251 -20.05 12.45 14.28
N LYS A 252 -20.42 11.27 14.79
CA LYS A 252 -19.55 10.42 15.63
C LYS A 252 -18.29 9.89 14.93
N LEU A 253 -18.24 9.93 13.60
CA LEU A 253 -17.10 9.50 12.78
C LEU A 253 -16.33 10.69 12.19
N LYS A 254 -16.76 11.93 12.45
CA LYS A 254 -16.03 13.12 12.03
C LYS A 254 -14.84 13.34 12.97
N ALA A 255 -13.70 13.67 12.38
CA ALA A 255 -12.52 14.06 13.13
C ALA A 255 -12.75 15.41 13.85
N PRO A 256 -12.12 15.63 15.02
CA PRO A 256 -12.32 16.86 15.80
C PRO A 256 -12.06 18.17 15.05
N TRP A 257 -11.19 18.14 14.03
CA TRP A 257 -10.89 19.31 13.21
C TRP A 257 -11.98 19.63 12.17
N GLN A 258 -12.84 18.68 11.82
CA GLN A 258 -13.96 18.88 10.90
C GLN A 258 -15.14 19.62 11.54
N GLU A 259 -15.30 19.53 12.86
CA GLU A 259 -16.33 20.27 13.60
C GLU A 259 -16.01 21.77 13.73
N GLN A 260 -14.75 22.16 13.49
CA GLN A 260 -14.25 23.52 13.69
C GLN A 260 -14.21 24.35 12.38
N GLY A 261 -14.43 23.72 11.23
CA GLY A 261 -14.44 24.38 9.93
C GLY A 261 -15.82 24.95 9.60
N ARG A 262 -15.99 26.28 9.68
CA ARG A 262 -16.93 26.94 8.74
C ARG A 262 -16.46 26.60 7.32
N PRO A 263 -17.36 26.42 6.33
CA PRO A 263 -16.94 26.23 4.94
C PRO A 263 -16.27 27.52 4.47
N GLY A 264 -14.96 27.63 4.72
CA GLY A 264 -14.10 28.54 4.00
C GLY A 264 -13.97 28.00 2.59
N ARG A 265 -13.95 28.91 1.59
CA ARG A 265 -13.69 28.55 0.20
C ARG A 265 -12.51 27.59 0.12
N ASP A 266 -12.78 26.43 -0.44
CA ASP A 266 -11.83 25.34 -0.62
C ASP A 266 -10.71 25.80 -1.58
N PRO A 267 -9.45 25.88 -1.14
CA PRO A 267 -8.33 26.25 -2.01
C PRO A 267 -8.11 25.24 -3.14
N VAL A 268 -8.49 23.98 -2.93
CA VAL A 268 -8.35 22.88 -3.91
C VAL A 268 -9.50 22.92 -4.92
N ALA A 269 -10.76 23.03 -4.51
CA ALA A 269 -11.87 23.26 -5.46
C ALA A 269 -11.73 24.60 -6.21
N SER A 270 -11.19 25.65 -5.58
CA SER A 270 -10.89 26.93 -6.26
C SER A 270 -9.87 26.76 -7.39
N MET A 271 -9.01 25.74 -7.31
CA MET A 271 -8.01 25.41 -8.33
C MET A 271 -8.63 24.68 -9.54
N PHE A 272 -9.81 24.06 -9.36
CA PHE A 272 -10.55 23.34 -10.42
C PHE A 272 -11.75 24.13 -10.98
N GLU A 273 -12.20 25.21 -10.32
CA GLU A 273 -13.31 26.07 -10.77
C GLU A 273 -12.88 27.23 -11.72
N ALA A 274 -11.58 27.40 -11.98
CA ALA A 274 -11.05 28.48 -12.83
C ALA A 274 -10.85 28.08 -14.32
N VAL A 275 -11.64 27.11 -14.82
CA VAL A 275 -11.67 26.70 -16.24
C VAL A 275 -12.85 27.35 -16.97
#